data_AF-A0A3N5PMX1-F1
#
_entry.id   AF-A0A3N5PMX1-F1
#
_cell.length_a   1.000
_cell.length_b   1.000
_cell.length_c   1.000
_cell.angle_alpha   90.00
_cell.angle_beta   90.00
_cell.angle_gamma   90.00
#
_symmetry.space_group_name_H-M   'P 1'
#
loop_
_entity.id
_entity.type
_entity.pdbx_description
1 polymer ?
#
loop_
_entity_poly.entity_id
_entity_poly.type
_entity_poly.pdbx_seq_one_letter_code
_entity_poly.pdbx_strand_id
1 'polypeptide(L)'
;MSLSIIILYFSMLAWIFPIFRQYKCNLFYFFLLLGISDPLAGLFMKVTLLSPVVISVIIAPFLFYSINIDRKKKFSITPVEIFVFVLTAVLYFTISNLDIIMLVIHTLILLRIIFKIILELHHKQIVNIFHIVLAFYMTTSVASLIIYLNGDHQAIILFYINLAFQILLAIFFATFREDHQKLTYTVTPAFKD
;
A
#
# COMPACT_ATOMS: atom_id res chain seq x y z
N MET A 1 -0.30 -29.33 -5.51
CA MET A 1 -0.52 -27.88 -5.26
C MET A 1 0.66 -27.15 -5.87
N SER A 2 0.44 -26.17 -6.77
CA SER A 2 1.56 -25.47 -7.41
C SER A 2 2.30 -24.59 -6.39
N LEU A 3 3.63 -24.48 -6.53
CA LEU A 3 4.49 -23.64 -5.69
C LEU A 3 3.94 -22.20 -5.57
N SER A 4 3.36 -21.69 -6.66
CA SER A 4 2.74 -20.37 -6.74
C SER A 4 1.61 -20.13 -5.73
N ILE A 5 0.77 -21.14 -5.50
CA ILE A 5 -0.36 -21.04 -4.56
C ILE A 5 0.16 -21.03 -3.11
N ILE A 6 1.22 -21.79 -2.82
CA ILE A 6 1.84 -21.81 -1.50
C ILE A 6 2.44 -20.44 -1.17
N ILE A 7 3.18 -19.84 -2.11
CA ILE A 7 3.78 -18.51 -1.92
C ILE A 7 2.69 -17.44 -1.74
N LEU A 8 1.57 -17.53 -2.49
CA LEU A 8 0.44 -16.62 -2.33
C LEU A 8 -0.16 -16.67 -0.92
N TYR A 9 -0.46 -17.85 -0.39
CA TYR A 9 -0.99 -17.99 0.98
C TYR A 9 0.02 -17.54 2.03
N PHE A 10 1.30 -17.84 1.84
CA PHE A 10 2.35 -17.41 2.75
C PHE A 10 2.48 -15.88 2.77
N SER A 11 2.35 -15.24 1.61
CA SER A 11 2.30 -13.77 1.49
C SER A 11 1.10 -13.20 2.24
N MET A 12 -0.11 -13.74 2.04
CA MET A 12 -1.31 -13.31 2.77
C MET A 12 -1.11 -13.39 4.28
N LEU A 13 -0.54 -14.49 4.78
CA LEU A 13 -0.25 -14.67 6.20
C LEU A 13 0.83 -13.69 6.70
N ALA A 14 1.87 -13.45 5.91
CA ALA A 14 2.94 -12.51 6.25
C ALA A 14 2.38 -11.09 6.47
N TRP A 15 1.41 -10.67 5.67
CA TRP A 15 0.78 -9.34 5.76
C TRP A 15 -0.18 -9.16 6.95
N ILE A 16 -0.55 -10.24 7.64
CA ILE A 16 -1.33 -10.15 8.88
C ILE A 16 -0.47 -9.64 10.05
N PHE A 17 0.82 -10.03 10.12
CA PHE A 17 1.69 -9.66 11.24
C PHE A 17 1.91 -8.13 11.40
N PRO A 18 2.13 -7.36 10.31
CA PRO A 18 2.17 -5.90 10.37
C PRO A 18 0.94 -5.28 11.04
N ILE A 19 -0.26 -5.83 10.85
CA ILE A 19 -1.51 -5.31 11.43
C ILE A 19 -1.41 -5.25 12.96
N PHE A 20 -0.99 -6.37 13.57
CA PHE A 20 -0.84 -6.44 15.02
C PHE A 20 0.30 -5.55 15.51
N ARG A 21 1.41 -5.47 14.77
CA ARG A 21 2.55 -4.65 15.16
C ARG A 21 2.23 -3.16 15.13
N GLN A 22 1.53 -2.70 14.10
CA GLN A 22 1.14 -1.30 13.94
C GLN A 22 -0.11 -0.94 14.74
N TYR A 23 -0.62 -1.82 15.61
CA TYR A 23 -1.72 -1.50 16.49
C TYR A 23 -1.38 -0.25 17.33
N LYS A 24 -2.26 0.76 17.26
CA LYS A 24 -2.13 2.12 17.85
C LYS A 24 -1.26 3.12 17.08
N CYS A 25 -0.61 2.74 15.98
CA CYS A 25 0.10 3.68 15.10
C CYS A 25 -0.86 4.33 14.08
N ASN A 26 -0.44 5.42 13.44
CA ASN A 26 -1.28 6.14 12.47
C ASN A 26 -1.54 5.30 11.21
N LEU A 27 -0.54 4.52 10.77
CA LEU A 27 -0.68 3.61 9.64
C LEU A 27 -1.43 2.30 9.94
N PHE A 28 -2.00 2.13 11.14
CA PHE A 28 -2.73 0.90 11.50
C PHE A 28 -3.81 0.55 10.47
N TYR A 29 -4.66 1.51 10.11
CA TYR A 29 -5.77 1.27 9.16
C TYR A 29 -5.27 0.95 7.75
N PHE A 30 -4.13 1.51 7.37
CA PHE A 30 -3.48 1.19 6.10
C PHE A 30 -3.07 -0.28 6.06
N PHE A 31 -2.32 -0.75 7.07
CA PHE A 31 -1.91 -2.15 7.13
C PHE A 31 -3.09 -3.11 7.32
N LEU A 32 -4.12 -2.70 8.06
CA LEU A 32 -5.35 -3.47 8.22
C LEU A 32 -6.05 -3.71 6.88
N LEU A 33 -6.27 -2.65 6.10
CA LEU A 33 -6.89 -2.76 4.78
C LEU A 33 -6.02 -3.55 3.81
N LEU A 34 -4.70 -3.34 3.86
CA LEU A 34 -3.73 -4.01 2.99
C LEU A 34 -3.67 -5.53 3.27
N GLY A 35 -3.65 -5.94 4.53
CA GLY A 35 -3.56 -7.36 4.88
C GLY A 35 -4.88 -8.12 4.73
N ILE A 36 -6.03 -7.43 4.78
CA ILE A 36 -7.35 -8.04 4.65
C ILE A 36 -7.85 -8.02 3.19
N SER A 37 -7.34 -7.12 2.33
CA SER A 37 -7.83 -6.99 0.95
C SER A 37 -7.79 -8.31 0.18
N ASP A 38 -6.67 -9.03 0.27
CA ASP A 38 -6.47 -10.25 -0.52
C ASP A 38 -7.34 -11.42 -0.01
N PRO A 39 -7.41 -11.72 1.31
CA PRO A 39 -8.38 -12.67 1.84
C PRO A 39 -9.83 -12.31 1.50
N LEU A 40 -10.18 -11.02 1.58
CA LEU A 40 -11.54 -10.55 1.32
C LEU A 40 -11.91 -10.69 -0.16
N ALA A 41 -10.99 -10.36 -1.07
CA ALA A 41 -11.15 -10.55 -2.50
C ALA A 41 -11.30 -12.03 -2.87
N GLY A 42 -10.50 -12.91 -2.24
CA GLY A 42 -10.59 -14.36 -2.42
C GLY A 42 -11.92 -14.94 -1.92
N LEU A 43 -12.42 -14.48 -0.77
CA LEU A 43 -13.73 -14.87 -0.25
C LEU A 43 -14.86 -14.36 -1.15
N PHE A 44 -14.77 -13.12 -1.62
CA PHE A 44 -15.78 -12.55 -2.52
C PHE A 44 -15.88 -13.33 -3.82
N MET A 45 -14.74 -13.65 -4.47
CA MET A 45 -14.73 -14.48 -5.68
C MET A 45 -15.45 -15.81 -5.44
N LYS A 46 -15.24 -16.46 -4.29
CA LYS A 46 -15.90 -17.74 -3.97
C LYS A 46 -17.41 -17.61 -3.81
N VAL A 47 -17.91 -16.47 -3.33
CA VAL A 47 -19.35 -16.26 -3.06
C VAL A 47 -20.09 -15.72 -4.29
N THR A 48 -19.49 -14.78 -5.01
CA THR A 48 -20.15 -14.05 -6.11
C THR A 48 -19.72 -14.51 -7.50
N LEU A 49 -18.65 -15.31 -7.60
CA LEU A 49 -18.00 -15.72 -8.86
C LEU A 49 -17.50 -14.53 -9.71
N LEU A 50 -17.44 -13.33 -9.13
CA LEU A 50 -16.89 -12.14 -9.78
C LEU A 50 -15.37 -12.08 -9.62
N SER A 51 -14.74 -11.28 -10.50
CA SER A 51 -13.30 -11.05 -10.44
C SER A 51 -12.88 -10.46 -9.07
N PRO A 52 -11.80 -10.96 -8.44
CA PRO A 52 -11.32 -10.48 -7.15
C PRO A 52 -10.86 -9.01 -7.24
N VAL A 53 -10.49 -8.55 -8.43
CA VAL A 53 -10.05 -7.17 -8.70
C VAL A 53 -11.16 -6.16 -8.39
N VAL A 54 -12.44 -6.53 -8.50
CA VAL A 54 -13.57 -5.66 -8.17
C VAL A 54 -13.48 -5.18 -6.72
N ILE A 55 -13.24 -6.10 -5.79
CA ILE A 55 -13.05 -5.78 -4.37
C ILE A 55 -11.81 -4.91 -4.18
N SER A 56 -10.71 -5.26 -4.84
CA SER A 56 -9.45 -4.51 -4.73
C SER A 56 -9.63 -3.05 -5.18
N VAL A 57 -10.38 -2.80 -6.26
CA VAL A 57 -10.72 -1.45 -6.75
C VAL A 57 -11.58 -0.69 -5.73
N ILE A 58 -12.53 -1.36 -5.09
CA ILE A 58 -13.37 -0.75 -4.04
C ILE A 58 -12.54 -0.38 -2.82
N ILE A 59 -11.57 -1.22 -2.42
CA ILE A 59 -10.71 -1.01 -1.24
C ILE A 59 -9.64 0.07 -1.49
N ALA A 60 -9.13 0.19 -2.71
CA ALA A 60 -8.05 1.10 -3.07
C ALA A 60 -8.23 2.58 -2.62
N PRO A 61 -9.39 3.24 -2.80
CA PRO A 61 -9.60 4.60 -2.29
C PRO A 61 -9.62 4.68 -0.75
N PHE A 62 -10.04 3.61 -0.05
CA PHE A 62 -9.91 3.53 1.41
C PHE A 62 -8.46 3.38 1.85
N LEU A 63 -7.64 2.61 1.11
CA LEU A 63 -6.20 2.55 1.33
C LEU A 63 -5.56 3.94 1.19
N PHE A 64 -5.94 4.69 0.14
CA PHE A 64 -5.48 6.08 -0.02
C PHE A 64 -5.84 6.96 1.17
N TYR A 65 -7.10 6.92 1.61
CA TYR A 65 -7.56 7.68 2.77
C TYR A 65 -6.80 7.31 4.05
N SER A 66 -6.54 6.02 4.25
CA SER A 66 -5.95 5.50 5.48
C SER A 66 -4.54 6.02 5.81
N ILE A 67 -3.79 6.51 4.82
CA ILE A 67 -2.45 7.10 5.02
C ILE A 67 -2.50 8.39 5.84
N ASN A 68 -3.59 9.16 5.72
CA ASN A 68 -3.77 10.47 6.35
C ASN A 68 -4.50 10.40 7.69
N ILE A 69 -4.93 9.22 8.14
CA ILE A 69 -5.63 9.08 9.41
C ILE A 69 -4.65 9.33 10.55
N ASP A 70 -4.90 10.40 11.30
CA ASP A 70 -4.26 10.64 12.60
C ASP A 70 -5.19 10.10 13.69
N ARG A 71 -4.79 9.02 14.39
CA ARG A 71 -5.62 8.38 15.42
C ARG A 71 -5.91 9.28 16.61
N LYS A 72 -5.15 10.37 16.80
CA LYS A 72 -5.37 11.33 17.89
C LYS A 72 -6.39 12.40 17.53
N LYS A 73 -6.77 12.51 16.25
CA LYS A 73 -7.71 13.53 15.75
C LYS A 73 -9.02 12.87 15.33
N LYS A 74 -10.07 13.69 15.23
CA LYS A 74 -11.34 13.25 14.64
C LYS A 74 -11.11 12.89 13.17
N PHE A 75 -11.80 11.86 12.69
CA PHE A 75 -11.82 11.52 11.27
C PHE A 75 -12.33 12.71 10.47
N SER A 76 -11.49 13.21 9.57
CA SER A 76 -11.82 14.25 8.61
C SER A 76 -11.52 13.74 7.22
N ILE A 77 -12.39 14.06 6.27
CA ILE A 77 -12.18 13.79 4.85
C ILE A 77 -11.87 15.14 4.19
N THR A 78 -10.74 15.24 3.51
CA THR A 78 -10.31 16.42 2.76
C THR A 78 -10.79 16.34 1.31
N PRO A 79 -10.80 17.48 0.58
CA PRO A 79 -11.19 17.49 -0.83
C PRO A 79 -10.38 16.54 -1.71
N VAL A 80 -9.11 16.28 -1.35
CA VAL A 80 -8.25 15.35 -2.10
C VAL A 80 -8.77 13.92 -1.98
N GLU A 81 -9.24 13.49 -0.82
CA GLU A 81 -9.78 12.13 -0.69
C GLU A 81 -11.13 12.01 -1.40
N ILE A 82 -12.00 13.02 -1.30
CA ILE A 82 -13.25 13.07 -2.09
C ILE A 82 -12.94 12.94 -3.58
N PHE A 83 -11.94 13.68 -4.07
CA PHE A 83 -11.50 13.58 -5.46
C PHE A 83 -11.08 12.17 -5.84
N VAL A 84 -10.29 11.46 -5.02
CA VAL A 84 -9.88 10.08 -5.30
C VAL A 84 -11.07 9.11 -5.29
N PHE A 85 -12.03 9.28 -4.39
CA PHE A 85 -13.26 8.48 -4.37
C PHE A 85 -14.09 8.69 -5.64
N VAL A 86 -14.31 9.95 -6.03
CA VAL A 86 -15.06 10.30 -7.25
C VAL A 86 -14.32 9.81 -8.49
N LEU A 87 -13.00 10.01 -8.57
CA LEU A 87 -12.18 9.51 -9.66
C LEU A 87 -12.29 7.99 -9.80
N THR A 88 -12.22 7.26 -8.69
CA THR A 88 -12.38 5.80 -8.68
C THR A 88 -13.74 5.38 -9.22
N ALA A 89 -14.82 6.05 -8.79
CA ALA A 89 -16.17 5.78 -9.29
C ALA A 89 -16.29 6.05 -10.79
N VAL A 90 -15.80 7.20 -11.26
CA VAL A 90 -15.83 7.56 -12.69
C VAL A 90 -15.04 6.56 -13.53
N LEU A 91 -13.82 6.20 -13.10
CA LEU A 91 -12.99 5.21 -13.79
C LEU A 91 -13.67 3.84 -13.84
N TYR A 92 -14.34 3.41 -12.76
CA TYR A 92 -15.06 2.13 -12.71
C TYR A 92 -16.16 2.02 -13.77
N PHE A 93 -16.88 3.12 -14.05
CA PHE A 93 -17.93 3.15 -15.07
C PHE A 93 -17.42 3.42 -16.49
N THR A 94 -16.18 3.87 -16.66
CA THR A 94 -15.65 4.29 -17.98
C THR A 94 -14.57 3.37 -18.54
N ILE A 95 -13.79 2.72 -17.67
CA ILE A 95 -12.67 1.85 -18.05
C ILE A 95 -13.07 0.39 -17.83
N SER A 96 -13.02 -0.42 -18.88
CA SER A 96 -13.36 -1.84 -18.82
C SER A 96 -12.31 -2.68 -18.09
N ASN A 97 -11.05 -2.26 -18.14
CA ASN A 97 -9.95 -2.97 -17.49
C ASN A 97 -9.70 -2.43 -16.06
N LEU A 98 -10.15 -3.20 -15.07
CA LEU A 98 -10.02 -2.86 -13.65
C LEU A 98 -8.56 -2.79 -13.17
N ASP A 99 -7.64 -3.50 -13.81
CA ASP A 99 -6.21 -3.48 -13.45
C ASP A 99 -5.57 -2.11 -13.76
N ILE A 100 -6.06 -1.42 -14.80
CA ILE A 100 -5.64 -0.04 -15.11
C ILE A 100 -6.10 0.91 -14.00
N ILE A 101 -7.33 0.73 -13.49
CA ILE A 101 -7.86 1.52 -12.38
C ILE A 101 -6.99 1.30 -11.13
N MET A 102 -6.65 0.05 -10.84
CA MET A 102 -5.74 -0.32 -9.76
C MET A 102 -4.38 0.36 -9.88
N LEU A 103 -3.79 0.36 -11.09
CA LEU A 103 -2.51 1.02 -11.37
C LEU A 103 -2.58 2.52 -11.07
N VAL A 104 -3.62 3.20 -11.54
CA VAL A 104 -3.82 4.65 -11.32
C VAL A 104 -3.92 4.94 -9.83
N ILE A 105 -4.77 4.21 -9.10
CA ILE A 105 -4.96 4.47 -7.66
C ILE A 105 -3.71 4.13 -6.85
N HIS A 106 -3.03 3.02 -7.14
CA HIS A 106 -1.77 2.66 -6.45
C HIS A 106 -0.66 3.68 -6.70
N THR A 107 -0.62 4.27 -7.90
CA THR A 107 0.29 5.38 -8.21
C THR A 107 -0.04 6.61 -7.38
N LEU A 108 -1.32 6.96 -7.21
CA LEU A 108 -1.74 8.06 -6.33
C LEU A 108 -1.37 7.80 -4.86
N ILE A 109 -1.53 6.56 -4.39
CA ILE A 109 -1.11 6.13 -3.03
C ILE A 109 0.41 6.33 -2.86
N LEU A 110 1.22 5.89 -3.84
CA LEU A 110 2.67 6.10 -3.84
C LEU A 110 3.03 7.59 -3.76
N LEU A 111 2.43 8.41 -4.62
CA LEU A 111 2.66 9.86 -4.64
C LEU A 111 2.28 10.51 -3.30
N ARG A 112 1.19 10.07 -2.67
CA ARG A 112 0.77 10.55 -1.35
C ARG A 112 1.81 10.23 -0.27
N ILE A 113 2.37 9.01 -0.28
CA ILE A 113 3.42 8.62 0.68
C ILE A 113 4.69 9.43 0.46
N ILE A 114 5.13 9.58 -0.80
CA ILE A 114 6.29 10.42 -1.14
C ILE A 114 6.07 11.84 -0.66
N PHE A 115 4.90 12.42 -0.92
CA PHE A 115 4.56 13.76 -0.46
C PHE A 115 4.58 13.89 1.07
N LYS A 116 4.11 12.86 1.80
CA LYS A 116 4.19 12.83 3.27
C LYS A 116 5.65 12.84 3.75
N ILE A 117 6.53 12.05 3.13
CA ILE A 117 7.98 12.04 3.43
C ILE A 117 8.60 13.41 3.19
N ILE A 118 8.30 14.03 2.04
CA ILE A 118 8.81 15.37 1.70
C ILE A 118 8.33 16.41 2.71
N LEU A 119 7.07 16.36 3.13
CA LEU A 119 6.55 17.29 4.15
C LEU A 119 7.24 17.10 5.51
N GLU A 120 7.46 15.86 5.94
CA GLU A 120 8.16 15.57 7.19
C GLU A 120 9.63 16.04 7.14
N LEU A 121 10.30 15.84 6.00
CA LEU A 121 11.65 16.34 5.79
C LEU A 121 11.69 17.88 5.80
N HIS A 122 10.82 18.54 5.03
CA HIS A 122 10.84 20.00 4.88
C HIS A 122 10.42 20.73 6.17
N HIS A 123 9.34 20.29 6.82
CA HIS A 123 8.75 21.02 7.95
C HIS A 123 9.29 20.57 9.30
N LYS A 124 9.60 19.28 9.44
CA LYS A 124 10.02 18.71 10.73
C LYS A 124 11.51 18.37 10.76
N GLN A 125 12.21 18.48 9.62
CA GLN A 125 13.62 18.10 9.49
C GLN A 125 13.87 16.66 9.98
N ILE A 126 12.91 15.78 9.70
CA ILE A 126 12.91 14.39 10.13
C ILE A 126 12.79 13.49 8.92
N VAL A 127 13.62 12.44 8.90
CA VAL A 127 13.50 11.32 7.99
C VAL A 127 13.09 10.08 8.77
N ASN A 128 11.96 9.48 8.40
CA ASN A 128 11.53 8.21 8.95
C ASN A 128 11.79 7.08 7.95
N ILE A 129 12.70 6.16 8.30
CA ILE A 129 13.03 4.99 7.49
C ILE A 129 11.78 4.14 7.23
N PHE A 130 10.85 4.07 8.18
CA PHE A 130 9.61 3.32 8.02
C PHE A 130 8.81 3.80 6.81
N HIS A 131 8.68 5.13 6.63
CA HIS A 131 7.95 5.70 5.49
C HIS A 131 8.71 5.52 4.19
N ILE A 132 10.05 5.58 4.20
CA ILE A 132 10.87 5.29 3.02
C ILE A 132 10.66 3.85 2.56
N VAL A 133 10.69 2.89 3.50
CA VAL A 133 10.45 1.47 3.20
C VAL A 133 9.02 1.26 2.69
N LEU A 134 8.05 2.01 3.21
CA LEU A 134 6.67 2.01 2.70
C LEU A 134 6.56 2.59 1.28
N ALA A 135 7.26 3.68 0.97
CA ALA A 135 7.35 4.21 -0.38
C ALA A 135 7.97 3.18 -1.33
N PHE A 136 9.05 2.52 -0.90
CA PHE A 136 9.70 1.46 -1.67
C PHE A 136 8.73 0.31 -1.95
N TYR A 137 8.00 -0.17 -0.93
CA TYR A 137 6.94 -1.16 -1.10
C TYR A 137 5.93 -0.74 -2.16
N MET A 138 5.37 0.47 -2.06
CA MET A 138 4.38 0.94 -3.02
C MET A 138 4.94 1.07 -4.44
N THR A 139 6.20 1.48 -4.59
CA THR A 139 6.90 1.48 -5.89
C THR A 139 6.97 0.07 -6.48
N THR A 140 7.34 -0.93 -5.68
CA THR A 140 7.39 -2.32 -6.15
C THR A 140 6.02 -2.87 -6.56
N SER A 141 4.95 -2.47 -5.85
CA SER A 141 3.58 -2.84 -6.19
C SER A 141 3.13 -2.19 -7.51
N VAL A 142 3.42 -0.90 -7.73
CA VAL A 142 3.13 -0.19 -8.99
C VAL A 142 3.92 -0.81 -10.15
N ALA A 143 5.22 -1.08 -9.96
CA ALA A 143 6.05 -1.72 -10.96
C ALA A 143 5.49 -3.09 -11.37
N SER A 144 5.04 -3.90 -10.40
CA SER A 144 4.43 -5.21 -10.67
C SER A 144 3.15 -5.12 -11.49
N LEU A 145 2.30 -4.12 -11.22
CA LEU A 145 1.09 -3.91 -12.02
C LEU A 145 1.43 -3.53 -13.47
N ILE A 146 2.44 -2.68 -13.68
CA ILE A 146 2.91 -2.33 -15.03
C ILE A 146 3.42 -3.57 -15.78
N ILE A 147 4.24 -4.38 -15.11
CA ILE A 147 4.81 -5.60 -15.68
C ILE A 147 3.71 -6.61 -16.03
N TYR A 148 2.74 -6.78 -15.14
CA TYR A 148 1.58 -7.65 -15.37
C TYR A 148 0.77 -7.18 -16.58
N LEU A 149 0.50 -5.88 -16.71
CA LEU A 149 -0.25 -5.30 -17.83
C LEU A 149 0.48 -5.41 -19.18
N ASN A 150 1.82 -5.44 -19.19
CA ASN A 150 2.60 -5.59 -20.42
C ASN A 150 2.64 -7.04 -20.95
N GLY A 151 2.15 -8.03 -20.19
CA GLY A 151 1.94 -9.40 -20.68
C GLY A 151 3.19 -10.20 -21.05
N ASP A 152 4.37 -9.74 -20.63
CA ASP A 152 5.64 -10.32 -21.08
C ASP A 152 5.95 -11.65 -20.36
N HIS A 153 6.52 -12.66 -21.02
CA HIS A 153 6.80 -13.95 -20.36
C HIS A 153 7.88 -13.83 -19.27
N GLN A 154 8.80 -12.86 -19.40
CA GLN A 154 9.76 -12.51 -18.34
C GLN A 154 9.07 -11.90 -17.10
N ALA A 155 7.82 -11.43 -17.22
CA ALA A 155 7.03 -10.87 -16.14
C ALA A 155 6.79 -11.89 -15.01
N ILE A 156 6.69 -13.18 -15.34
CA ILE A 156 6.40 -14.22 -14.34
C ILE A 156 7.56 -14.37 -13.35
N ILE A 157 8.80 -14.38 -13.84
CA ILE A 157 9.98 -14.48 -12.97
C ILE A 157 10.10 -13.23 -12.11
N LEU A 158 9.95 -12.05 -12.72
CA LEU A 158 10.02 -10.78 -12.00
C LEU A 158 8.91 -10.67 -10.94
N PHE A 159 7.72 -11.19 -11.23
CA PHE A 159 6.59 -11.25 -10.31
C PHE A 159 6.93 -12.08 -9.05
N TYR A 160 7.52 -13.27 -9.20
CA TYR A 160 7.92 -14.08 -8.04
C TYR A 160 9.05 -13.45 -7.23
N ILE A 161 10.04 -12.83 -7.90
CA ILE A 161 11.11 -12.08 -7.21
C ILE A 161 10.48 -10.94 -6.41
N ASN A 162 9.53 -10.22 -7.01
CA ASN A 162 8.87 -9.13 -6.33
C ASN A 162 8.03 -9.61 -5.14
N LEU A 163 7.32 -10.73 -5.29
CA LEU A 163 6.54 -11.33 -4.20
C LEU A 163 7.44 -11.76 -3.03
N ALA A 164 8.61 -12.35 -3.30
CA ALA A 164 9.59 -12.68 -2.27
C ALA A 164 10.10 -11.40 -1.56
N PHE A 165 10.37 -10.34 -2.33
CA PHE A 165 10.77 -9.06 -1.75
C PHE A 165 9.67 -8.42 -0.90
N GLN A 166 8.41 -8.50 -1.33
CA GLN A 166 7.26 -8.04 -0.57
C GLN A 166 7.10 -8.79 0.77
N ILE A 167 7.42 -10.08 0.81
CA ILE A 167 7.44 -10.84 2.08
C ILE A 167 8.54 -10.32 3.01
N LEU A 168 9.74 -10.00 2.50
CA LEU A 168 10.79 -9.37 3.30
C LEU A 168 10.35 -8.02 3.87
N LEU A 169 9.64 -7.22 3.07
CA LEU A 169 9.06 -5.95 3.51
C LEU A 169 7.96 -6.16 4.56
N ALA A 170 7.11 -7.18 4.40
CA ALA A 170 6.11 -7.54 5.40
C ALA A 170 6.77 -7.91 6.74
N ILE A 171 7.87 -8.67 6.71
CA ILE A 171 8.66 -8.99 7.91
C ILE A 171 9.24 -7.72 8.54
N PHE A 172 9.75 -6.78 7.74
CA PHE A 172 10.21 -5.48 8.25
C PHE A 172 9.08 -4.74 8.99
N PHE A 173 7.89 -4.62 8.38
CA PHE A 173 6.73 -3.95 8.99
C PHE A 173 6.15 -4.70 10.19
N ALA A 174 6.34 -6.01 10.27
CA ALA A 174 6.00 -6.82 11.43
C ALA A 174 6.99 -6.64 12.60
N THR A 175 8.25 -6.31 12.30
CA THR A 175 9.31 -6.17 13.29
C THR A 175 9.35 -4.75 13.87
N PHE A 176 9.32 -3.74 13.00
CA PHE A 176 9.47 -2.35 13.39
C PHE A 176 8.12 -1.62 13.43
N ARG A 177 7.93 -0.71 14.39
CA ARG A 177 6.75 0.16 14.46
C ARG A 177 7.04 1.51 13.79
N GLU A 178 6.00 2.13 13.22
CA GLU A 178 6.11 3.46 12.61
C GLU A 178 6.65 4.53 13.58
N ASP A 179 6.28 4.44 14.86
CA ASP A 179 6.66 5.37 15.94
C ASP A 179 8.01 5.05 16.60
N HIS A 180 8.76 4.07 16.06
CA HIS A 180 9.98 3.61 16.69
C HIS A 180 11.12 4.63 16.52
N GLN A 181 11.57 5.22 17.63
CA GLN A 181 12.58 6.30 17.63
C GLN A 181 13.86 5.96 16.85
N LYS A 182 14.33 4.71 16.89
CA LYS A 182 15.52 4.26 16.14
C LYS A 182 15.39 4.35 14.61
N LEU A 183 14.18 4.52 14.07
CA LEU A 183 13.93 4.68 12.64
C LEU A 183 13.77 6.14 12.21
N THR A 184 13.79 7.06 13.17
CA THR A 184 13.54 8.48 12.97
C THR A 184 14.85 9.24 13.16
N TYR A 185 15.31 9.90 12.10
CA TYR A 185 16.55 10.66 12.10
C TYR A 185 16.25 12.14 11.93
N THR A 186 16.79 12.97 12.81
CA THR A 186 16.75 14.42 12.64
C THR A 186 17.89 14.82 11.69
N VAL A 187 17.53 15.51 10.62
CA VAL A 187 18.49 16.10 9.69
C VAL A 187 18.79 17.50 10.20
N THR A 188 19.96 17.70 10.81
CA THR A 188 20.43 19.07 11.06
C THR A 188 20.68 19.74 9.72
N PRO A 189 20.14 20.94 9.46
CA PRO A 189 20.45 21.67 8.24
C PRO A 189 21.97 21.92 8.19
N ALA A 190 22.58 21.64 7.04
CA ALA A 190 24.01 21.82 6.82
C ALA A 190 24.45 23.30 6.90
N PHE A 191 23.48 24.22 6.85
CA PHE A 191 23.69 25.66 7.01
C PHE A 191 22.92 26.14 8.24
N LYS A 192 23.65 26.56 9.26
CA LYS A 192 23.19 27.54 10.24
C LYS A 192 23.50 28.90 9.62
N ASP A 193 22.47 29.62 9.20
CA ASP A 193 22.59 31.07 8.99
C ASP A 193 22.74 31.77 10.33
#